data_AF-D8FKP2-F1
#
_entry.id   AF-D8FKP2-F1
#
_cell.length_a   1.000
_cell.length_b   1.000
_cell.length_c   1.000
_cell.angle_alpha   90.00
_cell.angle_beta   90.00
_cell.angle_gamma   90.00
#
_symmetry.space_group_name_H-M   'P 1'
#
loop_
_entity.id
_entity.type
_entity.pdbx_description
1 polymer ?
#
loop_
_entity_poly.entity_id
_entity_poly.type
_entity_poly.pdbx_seq_one_letter_code
_entity_poly.pdbx_strand_id
1 'polypeptide(L)'
;TIPAIGVIIIEAREFAVSGLRIIAASENITIAASKLGKFKTVSQLISIILLLSNIESLYKFGIILFYFAVLMTIVSGIDYFIKNKKVLDLNNI
;
A
#
# COMPACT_ATOMS: atom_id res chain seq x y z
N THR A 1 14.10 -7.39 14.81
CA THR A 1 12.76 -6.84 15.14
C THR A 1 12.25 -6.02 13.97
N ILE A 2 10.97 -6.14 13.63
CA ILE A 2 10.31 -5.39 12.54
C ILE A 2 9.80 -4.05 13.11
N PRO A 3 10.05 -2.91 12.45
CA PRO A 3 9.55 -1.62 12.93
C PRO A 3 8.02 -1.52 12.81
N ALA A 4 7.33 -1.33 13.93
CA ALA A 4 5.87 -1.19 13.97
C ALA A 4 5.36 -0.03 13.09
N ILE A 5 6.12 1.06 13.01
CA ILE A 5 5.79 2.24 12.19
C ILE A 5 5.65 1.87 10.70
N GLY A 6 6.51 0.98 10.18
CA GLY A 6 6.43 0.55 8.79
C GLY A 6 5.15 -0.24 8.49
N VAL A 7 4.73 -1.09 9.44
CA VAL A 7 3.47 -1.85 9.35
C VAL A 7 2.28 -0.90 9.38
N ILE A 8 2.28 0.07 10.30
CA ILE A 8 1.22 1.08 10.41
C ILE A 8 1.05 1.87 9.10
N ILE A 9 2.16 2.28 8.46
CA ILE A 9 2.12 2.98 7.17
C ILE A 9 1.48 2.13 6.08
N ILE A 10 1.85 0.84 6.02
CA ILE A 10 1.32 -0.12 5.05
C ILE A 10 -0.20 -0.27 5.20
N GLU A 11 -0.68 -0.49 6.41
CA GLU A 11 -2.10 -0.70 6.71
C GLU A 11 -2.94 0.57 6.56
N ALA A 12 -2.43 1.71 7.06
CA ALA A 12 -3.10 3.00 6.92
C ALA A 12 -3.37 3.34 5.44
N ARG A 13 -2.41 3.05 4.56
CA ARG A 13 -2.59 3.26 3.11
C ARG A 13 -3.59 2.29 2.50
N GLU A 14 -3.63 1.02 2.90
CA GLU A 14 -4.62 0.05 2.40
C GLU A 14 -6.04 0.48 2.78
N PHE A 15 -6.24 0.91 4.02
CA PHE A 15 -7.50 1.46 4.49
C PHE A 15 -7.90 2.71 3.70
N ALA A 16 -6.98 3.65 3.53
CA ALA A 16 -7.25 4.92 2.87
C ALA A 16 -7.62 4.75 1.38
N VAL A 17 -6.91 3.89 0.64
CA VAL A 17 -7.22 3.61 -0.77
C VAL A 17 -8.51 2.80 -0.93
N SER A 18 -8.80 1.91 0.00
CA SER A 18 -10.08 1.19 0.03
C SER A 18 -11.25 2.14 0.28
N GLY A 19 -11.11 3.06 1.23
CA GLY A 19 -12.09 4.12 1.51
C GLY A 19 -12.34 5.02 0.30
N LEU A 20 -11.27 5.50 -0.36
CA LEU A 20 -11.38 6.28 -1.60
C LEU A 20 -12.15 5.54 -2.69
N ARG A 21 -11.91 4.23 -2.85
CA ARG A 21 -12.64 3.40 -3.82
C ARG A 21 -14.12 3.24 -3.48
N ILE A 22 -14.46 3.18 -2.19
CA ILE A 22 -15.85 3.10 -1.74
C ILE A 22 -16.59 4.40 -2.07
N ILE A 23 -15.97 5.56 -1.82
CA ILE A 23 -16.53 6.88 -2.16
C ILE A 23 -16.72 6.98 -3.68
N ALA A 24 -15.70 6.65 -4.47
CA ALA A 24 -15.79 6.65 -5.93
C ALA A 24 -16.94 5.78 -6.47
N ALA A 25 -17.12 4.60 -5.88
CA ALA A 25 -18.19 3.68 -6.29
C ALA A 25 -19.59 4.27 -6.04
N SER A 26 -19.75 5.08 -4.98
CA SER A 26 -21.02 5.79 -4.71
C SER A 26 -21.34 6.86 -5.77
N GLU A 27 -20.31 7.42 -6.41
CA GLU A 27 -20.42 8.36 -7.52
C GLU A 27 -20.46 7.66 -8.91
N ASN A 28 -20.58 6.32 -8.94
CA ASN A 28 -20.47 5.50 -10.15
C ASN A 28 -19.12 5.62 -10.89
N ILE A 29 -18.06 6.05 -10.19
CA ILE A 29 -16.69 6.14 -10.72
C ILE A 29 -15.91 4.88 -10.33
N THR A 30 -15.36 4.18 -11.33
CA THR A 30 -14.52 3.00 -11.09
C THR A 30 -13.04 3.37 -11.07
N ILE A 31 -12.42 3.27 -9.88
CA ILE A 31 -10.97 3.48 -9.73
C ILE A 31 -10.25 2.14 -9.91
N ALA A 32 -9.46 2.03 -10.99
CA ALA A 32 -8.64 0.85 -11.25
C ALA A 32 -7.46 0.70 -10.28
N ALA A 33 -7.01 -0.54 -10.09
CA ALA A 33 -5.81 -0.84 -9.31
C ALA A 33 -4.54 -0.27 -9.98
N SER A 34 -3.75 0.57 -9.28
CA SER A 34 -2.51 1.09 -9.84
C SER A 34 -1.43 0.00 -9.93
N LYS A 35 -0.57 0.07 -10.96
CA LYS A 35 0.55 -0.87 -11.12
C LYS A 35 1.50 -0.85 -9.92
N LEU A 36 1.69 0.31 -9.30
CA LEU A 36 2.49 0.47 -8.08
C LEU A 36 1.87 -0.25 -6.89
N GLY A 37 0.54 -0.22 -6.77
CA GLY A 37 -0.18 -0.98 -5.75
C GLY A 37 0.08 -2.49 -5.87
N LYS A 38 0.06 -3.03 -7.11
CA LYS A 38 0.36 -4.45 -7.36
C LYS A 38 1.81 -4.82 -6.99
N PHE A 39 2.78 -3.98 -7.36
CA PHE A 39 4.18 -4.21 -7.02
C PHE A 39 4.44 -4.18 -5.51
N LYS A 40 3.78 -3.28 -4.78
CA LYS A 40 3.80 -3.26 -3.30
C LYS A 40 3.34 -4.61 -2.74
N THR A 41 2.21 -5.15 -3.20
CA THR A 41 1.65 -6.37 -2.63
C THR A 41 2.59 -7.55 -2.85
N VAL A 42 3.19 -7.67 -4.04
CA VAL A 42 4.18 -8.71 -4.33
C VAL A 42 5.41 -8.59 -3.42
N SER A 43 5.98 -7.39 -3.28
CA SER A 43 7.17 -7.21 -2.43
C SER A 43 6.87 -7.44 -0.94
N GLN A 44 5.68 -7.06 -0.47
CA GLN A 44 5.22 -7.30 0.89
C GLN A 44 5.04 -8.79 1.18
N LEU A 45 4.38 -9.53 0.27
CA LEU A 45 4.19 -10.97 0.45
C LEU A 45 5.51 -11.74 0.50
N ILE A 46 6.44 -11.41 -0.41
CA ILE A 46 7.78 -12.03 -0.40
C ILE A 46 8.52 -11.69 0.90
N SER A 47 8.46 -10.43 1.36
CA SER A 47 9.06 -10.01 2.62
C SER A 47 8.54 -10.84 3.81
N ILE A 48 7.22 -11.02 3.92
CA ILE A 48 6.60 -11.78 5.01
C ILE A 48 7.07 -13.24 4.99
N ILE A 49 7.07 -13.88 3.82
CA ILE A 49 7.53 -15.27 3.68
C ILE A 49 8.98 -15.41 4.15
N LEU A 50 9.86 -14.51 3.73
CA LEU A 50 11.27 -14.54 4.12
C LEU A 50 11.47 -14.30 5.61
N LEU A 51 10.74 -13.35 6.20
CA LEU A 51 10.83 -13.04 7.63
C LEU A 51 10.30 -14.17 8.51
N LEU A 52 9.33 -14.94 8.02
CA LEU A 52 8.76 -16.10 8.72
C LEU A 52 9.51 -17.42 8.46
N SER A 53 10.37 -17.48 7.44
CA SER A 53 11.09 -18.70 7.06
C SER A 53 12.08 -19.23 8.12
N ASN A 54 12.37 -18.45 9.17
CA ASN A 54 13.32 -18.76 10.24
C ASN A 54 14.76 -19.07 9.74
N ILE A 55 15.09 -18.68 8.51
CA ILE A 55 16.43 -18.80 7.93
C ILE A 55 17.17 -17.47 8.15
N GLU A 56 18.22 -17.49 8.98
CA GLU A 56 18.95 -16.29 9.39
C GLU A 56 19.55 -15.51 8.21
N SER A 57 20.04 -16.21 7.18
CA SER A 57 20.59 -15.60 5.96
C SER A 57 19.52 -14.85 5.15
N LEU A 58 18.27 -15.31 5.17
CA LEU A 58 17.16 -14.70 4.45
C LEU A 58 16.50 -13.56 5.25
N TYR A 59 16.67 -13.52 6.56
CA TYR A 59 16.10 -12.48 7.41
C TYR A 59 16.54 -11.06 6.98
N LYS A 60 17.84 -10.86 6.70
CA LYS A 60 18.35 -9.57 6.20
C LYS A 60 17.68 -9.17 4.89
N PHE A 61 17.50 -10.12 3.97
CA PHE A 61 16.84 -9.88 2.69
C PHE A 61 15.35 -9.56 2.88
N GLY A 62 14.65 -10.26 3.78
CA GLY A 62 13.27 -9.99 4.16
C GLY A 62 13.06 -8.57 4.71
N ILE A 63 13.99 -8.06 5.52
CA ILE A 63 13.96 -6.67 6.04
C ILE A 63 14.18 -5.64 4.93
N ILE A 64 15.10 -5.89 3.98
CA ILE A 64 15.31 -4.99 2.84
C ILE A 64 14.03 -4.91 1.99
N LEU A 65 13.41 -6.06 1.69
CA LEU A 65 12.14 -6.09 0.97
C LEU A 65 11.01 -5.39 1.75
N PHE A 66 11.01 -5.48 3.08
CA PHE A 66 10.04 -4.77 3.92
C PHE A 66 10.15 -3.26 3.72
N TYR A 67 11.35 -2.69 3.83
CA TYR A 67 11.54 -1.25 3.61
C TYR A 67 11.23 -0.83 2.17
N PHE A 68 11.52 -1.69 1.19
CA PHE A 68 11.11 -1.46 -0.19
C PHE A 68 9.59 -1.45 -0.33
N ALA A 69 8.87 -2.36 0.32
CA ALA A 69 7.41 -2.38 0.36
C ALA A 69 6.83 -1.13 1.03
N VAL A 70 7.43 -0.65 2.13
CA VAL A 70 7.04 0.61 2.78
C VAL A 70 7.22 1.80 1.83
N LEU A 71 8.34 1.91 1.14
CA LEU A 71 8.58 2.98 0.15
C LEU A 71 7.52 2.95 -0.97
N MET A 72 7.29 1.76 -1.54
CA MET A 72 6.28 1.56 -2.59
C MET A 72 4.86 1.89 -2.09
N THR A 73 4.58 1.65 -0.81
CA THR A 73 3.31 2.02 -0.16
C THR A 73 3.13 3.52 -0.18
N ILE A 74 4.13 4.28 0.26
CA ILE A 74 4.06 5.75 0.32
C ILE A 74 3.87 6.33 -1.08
N VAL A 75 4.73 5.92 -2.04
CA VAL A 75 4.68 6.42 -3.42
C VAL A 75 3.32 6.09 -4.07
N SER A 76 2.85 4.84 -3.91
CA SER A 76 1.56 4.45 -4.45
C SER A 76 0.38 5.17 -3.78
N GLY A 77 0.47 5.44 -2.47
CA GLY A 77 -0.56 6.19 -1.75
C GLY A 77 -0.70 7.59 -2.34
N ILE A 78 0.42 8.31 -2.46
CA ILE A 78 0.44 9.65 -3.05
C ILE A 78 -0.11 9.65 -4.48
N ASP A 79 0.34 8.71 -5.32
CA ASP A 79 -0.14 8.58 -6.71
C ASP A 79 -1.67 8.38 -6.78
N TYR A 80 -2.23 7.59 -5.87
CA TYR A 80 -3.67 7.36 -5.77
C TYR A 80 -4.43 8.63 -5.41
N PHE A 81 -4.00 9.34 -4.37
CA PHE A 81 -4.68 10.56 -3.92
C PHE A 81 -4.59 11.68 -4.95
N ILE A 82 -3.45 11.84 -5.63
CA ILE A 82 -3.27 12.88 -6.66
C ILE A 82 -4.15 12.60 -7.88
N LYS A 83 -4.16 11.37 -8.39
CA LYS A 83 -4.94 11.02 -9.59
C LYS A 83 -6.44 11.10 -9.37
N ASN A 84 -6.90 10.86 -8.14
CA ASN A 84 -8.31 10.78 -7.80
C ASN A 84 -8.78 11.96 -6.92
N LYS A 85 -8.06 13.10 -6.90
CA LYS A 85 -8.48 14.31 -6.17
C LYS A 85 -9.90 14.75 -6.53
N LYS A 86 -10.33 14.52 -7.77
CA LYS A 86 -11.67 14.87 -8.25
C LYS A 86 -12.79 14.08 -7.57
N VAL A 87 -12.50 12.88 -7.07
CA VAL A 87 -13.44 12.05 -6.29
C VAL A 87 -13.56 12.52 -4.84
N LEU A 88 -12.60 13.33 -4.37
CA LEU A 88 -12.63 13.96 -3.05
C LEU A 88 -13.22 15.37 -3.11
N ASP A 89 -13.69 15.81 -4.28
CA ASP A 89 -14.32 17.12 -4.45
C ASP A 89 -15.77 17.04 -3.94
N LEU A 90 -15.90 17.07 -2.61
CA LEU A 90 -17.15 17.00 -1.85
C LEU A 90 -18.07 18.22 -2.06
N ASN A 91 -17.75 19.12 -2.99
CA ASN A 91 -18.55 20.29 -3.30
C ASN A 91 -19.89 19.97 -3.99
N ASN A 92 -20.15 18.70 -4.32
CA ASN A 92 -21.41 18.21 -4.93
C ASN A 92 -22.17 17.20 -4.04
N ILE A 93 -21.84 17.09 -2.74
CA ILE A 93 -22.62 16.30 -1.76
C ILE A 93 -23.31 17.23 -0.78
#